data_AF-A0A6G1SH74-F1
#
_entry.id   AF-A0A6G1SH74-F1
#
_cell.length_a   1.000
_cell.length_b   1.000
_cell.length_c   1.000
_cell.angle_alpha   90.00
_cell.angle_beta   90.00
_cell.angle_gamma   90.00
#
_symmetry.space_group_name_H-M   'P 1'
#
loop_
_entity.id
_entity.type
_entity.pdbx_description
1 polymer ?
#
loop_
_entity_poly.entity_id
_entity_poly.type
_entity_poly.pdbx_seq_one_letter_code
_entity_poly.pdbx_strand_id
1 'polypeptide(L)'
;MRRPKTKKPDASAEMMETKEQKRDISKTDKTILDNFYKLVHTQDHIRLRAAMSTFKILAAMKKRSPEKFNEHLNYCVERLVTGLASSRALARRGYATLLLEILKHYQFSTEKLLTIGQKKFGNISHESKDNLVAYYLLISIILESGNYKWKSNKDGEYAEKMYKCLRQLRFRKSYFDLPVSKLLVRYYTVFQPHMGAEDILEQLAEPPVTLLNGKHTQSRLESLFNDCSAEVLDTYLDKLIDVFGKEHGSEGKKLYCFCAKQMAHLIRRPQMINRHAPVLKLAKFLVINYPFKYVDTSKTQESFWTKHGVTPAVELLGNNTRAALRTAYHATLDHIVSTCDAQDRLRMLTELILLADHLISCGAVKVVHELTGNISELWKSYMSSLNNHTNLTKKKGDPKILYPITSLYLFYGFQILEHGLDCKEQLDDLSQSAKDALKNDPSDGSWADVLTDQIIAILSATECNPWIRRLCVSIFGSLLPHISETSIDLICDVFKMPDEQDEDDEGEDEDEEGLGGEEEAGAGTSQMDQDDNESDQEDDKMSTCDEEPDTNRGLDEAIEKSLKKADSNDNDEEEEEEG
;
A
#
# COMPACT_ATOMS: atom_id res chain seq x y z
N MET A 1 32.45 66.43 -55.16
CA MET A 1 32.72 65.02 -54.82
C MET A 1 33.73 64.95 -53.68
N ARG A 2 33.30 64.68 -52.45
CA ARG A 2 34.15 64.22 -51.35
C ARG A 2 33.56 62.88 -50.87
N ARG A 3 34.32 61.80 -51.02
CA ARG A 3 33.91 60.44 -50.59
C ARG A 3 33.75 60.40 -49.06
N PRO A 4 32.73 59.70 -48.51
CA PRO A 4 32.70 59.40 -47.09
C PRO A 4 33.73 58.30 -46.77
N LYS A 5 34.47 58.48 -45.69
CA LYS A 5 35.40 57.48 -45.14
C LYS A 5 34.59 56.35 -44.51
N THR A 6 34.77 55.12 -44.99
CA THR A 6 34.31 53.91 -44.31
C THR A 6 35.12 53.71 -43.02
N LYS A 7 34.45 53.74 -41.86
CA LYS A 7 35.03 53.24 -40.59
C LYS A 7 35.25 51.73 -40.77
N LYS A 8 36.50 51.27 -40.61
CA LYS A 8 36.80 49.84 -40.44
C LYS A 8 36.14 49.36 -39.13
N PRO A 9 35.58 48.13 -39.09
CA PRO A 9 35.16 47.53 -37.83
C PRO A 9 36.36 47.41 -36.90
N ASP A 10 36.18 47.77 -35.63
CA ASP A 10 37.22 47.74 -34.62
C ASP A 10 37.49 46.29 -34.20
N ALA A 11 38.37 45.63 -34.94
CA ALA A 11 38.80 44.25 -34.70
C ALA A 11 39.36 44.03 -33.28
N SER A 12 39.71 45.11 -32.54
CA SER A 12 40.21 45.01 -31.16
C SER A 12 39.09 44.72 -30.16
N ALA A 13 37.87 45.24 -30.38
CA ALA A 13 36.72 45.02 -29.51
C ALA A 13 36.16 43.59 -29.67
N GLU A 14 35.97 43.13 -30.91
CA GLU A 14 35.60 41.73 -31.22
C GLU A 14 36.66 40.73 -30.73
N MET A 15 37.97 41.06 -30.85
CA MET A 15 39.06 40.23 -30.32
C MET A 15 39.14 40.22 -28.78
N MET A 16 38.73 41.30 -28.11
CA MET A 16 38.66 41.35 -26.64
C MET A 16 37.48 40.54 -26.12
N GLU A 17 36.30 40.70 -26.73
CA GLU A 17 35.08 39.98 -26.36
C GLU A 17 35.22 38.46 -26.58
N THR A 18 35.85 38.04 -27.69
CA THR A 18 36.18 36.61 -27.91
C THR A 18 37.28 36.08 -26.98
N LYS A 19 38.19 36.91 -26.47
CA LYS A 19 39.21 36.49 -25.49
C LYS A 19 38.62 36.35 -24.08
N GLU A 20 37.72 37.25 -23.69
CA GLU A 20 37.06 37.25 -22.39
C GLU A 20 36.07 36.09 -22.26
N GLN A 21 35.24 35.88 -23.29
CA GLN A 21 34.38 34.69 -23.37
C GLN A 21 35.20 33.38 -23.32
N LYS A 22 36.36 33.30 -23.99
CA LYS A 22 37.25 32.13 -23.92
C LYS A 22 37.85 31.90 -22.52
N ARG A 23 38.17 32.96 -21.79
CA ARG A 23 38.67 32.87 -20.40
C ARG A 23 37.60 32.37 -19.44
N ASP A 24 36.37 32.88 -19.58
CA ASP A 24 35.25 32.48 -18.73
C ASP A 24 34.83 31.02 -18.94
N ILE A 25 34.89 30.52 -20.18
CA ILE A 25 34.67 29.10 -20.48
C ILE A 25 35.72 28.24 -19.80
N SER A 26 37.01 28.57 -19.95
CA SER A 26 38.12 27.83 -19.32
C SER A 26 38.02 27.80 -17.79
N LYS A 27 37.54 28.88 -17.16
CA LYS A 27 37.30 28.93 -15.72
C LYS A 27 36.12 28.05 -15.31
N THR A 28 35.09 28.00 -16.14
CA THR A 28 33.90 27.18 -15.89
C THR A 28 34.21 25.69 -16.00
N ASP A 29 35.00 25.28 -16.99
CA ASP A 29 35.46 23.90 -17.17
C ASP A 29 36.26 23.39 -15.95
N LYS A 30 37.17 24.24 -15.45
CA LYS A 30 37.94 23.94 -14.24
C LYS A 30 37.05 23.77 -13.01
N THR A 31 36.01 24.59 -12.91
CA THR A 31 35.08 24.54 -11.76
C THR A 31 34.21 23.28 -11.81
N ILE A 32 33.70 22.91 -12.98
CA ILE A 32 32.98 21.64 -13.16
C ILE A 32 33.89 20.47 -12.79
N LEU A 33 35.13 20.46 -13.29
CA LEU A 33 36.10 19.41 -12.98
C LEU A 33 36.41 19.31 -11.47
N ASP A 34 36.62 20.44 -10.80
CA ASP A 34 36.83 20.50 -9.35
C ASP A 34 35.62 19.95 -8.57
N ASN A 35 34.41 20.30 -9.00
CA ASN A 35 33.19 19.74 -8.42
C ASN A 35 33.14 18.22 -8.59
N PHE A 36 33.58 17.65 -9.71
CA PHE A 36 33.64 16.19 -9.89
C PHE A 36 34.58 15.49 -8.90
N TYR A 37 35.67 16.13 -8.45
CA TYR A 37 36.50 15.60 -7.36
C TYR A 37 35.79 15.70 -6.01
N LYS A 38 35.00 16.75 -5.80
CA LYS A 38 34.20 16.94 -4.56
C LYS A 38 32.99 16.03 -4.47
N LEU A 39 32.44 15.55 -5.60
CA LEU A 39 31.35 14.56 -5.63
C LEU A 39 31.73 13.23 -5.00
N VAL A 40 33.02 12.90 -4.90
CA VAL A 40 33.50 11.66 -4.28
C VAL A 40 34.02 11.86 -2.86
N HIS A 41 33.77 13.02 -2.26
CA HIS A 41 34.20 13.34 -0.91
C HIS A 41 33.45 12.50 0.13
N THR A 42 34.04 12.26 1.31
CA THR A 42 33.43 11.45 2.37
C THR A 42 32.25 12.14 3.06
N GLN A 43 32.32 13.47 3.17
CA GLN A 43 31.30 14.32 3.79
C GLN A 43 30.13 14.67 2.84
N ASP A 44 28.90 14.43 3.28
CA ASP A 44 27.66 14.63 2.51
C ASP A 44 27.48 16.08 2.05
N HIS A 45 27.65 17.04 2.97
CA HIS A 45 27.48 18.46 2.67
C HIS A 45 28.44 18.97 1.56
N ILE A 46 29.65 18.39 1.45
CA ILE A 46 30.61 18.72 0.38
C ILE A 46 30.11 18.18 -0.97
N ARG A 47 29.64 16.92 -0.99
CA ARG A 47 29.08 16.31 -2.20
C ARG A 47 27.85 17.07 -2.70
N LEU A 48 26.92 17.39 -1.80
CA LEU A 48 25.69 18.11 -2.13
C LEU A 48 25.98 19.53 -2.64
N ARG A 49 26.93 20.25 -2.01
CA ARG A 49 27.35 21.58 -2.48
C ARG A 49 28.00 21.51 -3.87
N ALA A 50 28.81 20.49 -4.14
CA ALA A 50 29.40 20.28 -5.45
C ALA A 50 28.35 19.95 -6.51
N ALA A 51 27.38 19.08 -6.20
CA ALA A 51 26.25 18.77 -7.07
C ALA A 51 25.44 20.03 -7.40
N MET A 52 25.05 20.79 -6.38
CA MET A 52 24.30 22.04 -6.55
C MET A 52 25.10 23.08 -7.36
N SER A 53 26.40 23.21 -7.11
CA SER A 53 27.27 24.12 -7.86
C SER A 53 27.32 23.73 -9.34
N THR A 54 27.54 22.46 -9.67
CA THR A 54 27.55 21.98 -11.06
C THR A 54 26.21 22.18 -11.73
N PHE A 55 25.10 21.91 -11.04
CA PHE A 55 23.76 22.16 -11.57
C PHE A 55 23.52 23.63 -11.89
N LYS A 56 23.88 24.54 -10.96
CA LYS A 56 23.75 26.00 -11.17
C LYS A 56 24.57 26.49 -12.36
N ILE A 57 25.78 25.95 -12.54
CA ILE A 57 26.63 26.25 -13.70
C ILE A 57 25.92 25.84 -15.00
N LEU A 58 25.40 24.60 -15.07
CA LEU A 58 24.66 24.12 -16.24
C LEU A 58 23.40 24.94 -16.51
N ALA A 59 22.66 25.32 -15.47
CA ALA A 59 21.46 26.16 -15.59
C ALA A 59 21.79 27.55 -16.17
N ALA A 60 22.86 28.18 -15.69
CA ALA A 60 23.33 29.46 -16.20
C ALA A 60 23.82 29.34 -17.66
N MET A 61 24.53 28.25 -18.00
CA MET A 61 24.96 27.98 -19.38
C MET A 61 23.78 27.80 -20.33
N LYS A 62 22.71 27.13 -19.90
CA LYS A 62 21.51 26.93 -20.73
C LYS A 62 20.90 28.26 -21.18
N LYS A 63 20.87 29.27 -20.29
CA LYS A 63 20.39 30.62 -20.60
C LYS A 63 21.34 31.36 -21.55
N ARG A 64 22.66 31.26 -21.35
CA ARG A 64 23.68 32.07 -22.05
C ARG A 64 24.13 31.50 -23.39
N SER A 65 24.20 30.18 -23.53
CA SER A 65 24.79 29.52 -24.71
C SER A 65 24.25 28.08 -24.87
N PRO A 66 23.12 27.88 -25.56
CA PRO A 66 22.48 26.57 -25.71
C PRO A 66 23.37 25.49 -26.35
N GLU A 67 24.22 25.84 -27.32
CA GLU A 67 25.14 24.89 -27.96
C GLU A 67 26.18 24.34 -26.98
N LYS A 68 26.83 25.23 -26.23
CA LYS A 68 27.80 24.85 -25.18
C LYS A 68 27.13 24.10 -24.04
N PHE A 69 25.92 24.49 -23.67
CA PHE A 69 25.14 23.75 -22.68
C PHE A 69 24.98 22.28 -23.08
N ASN A 70 24.63 21.99 -24.34
CA ASN A 70 24.47 20.61 -24.79
C ASN A 70 25.79 19.83 -24.76
N GLU A 71 26.92 20.46 -25.13
CA GLU A 71 28.25 19.84 -25.02
C GLU A 71 28.59 19.48 -23.57
N HIS A 72 28.40 20.42 -22.64
CA HIS A 72 28.72 20.25 -21.23
C HIS A 72 27.76 19.28 -20.54
N LEU A 73 26.47 19.32 -20.90
CA LEU A 73 25.48 18.37 -20.42
C LEU A 73 25.86 16.95 -20.83
N ASN A 74 26.22 16.74 -22.10
CA ASN A 74 26.67 15.43 -22.58
C ASN A 74 27.93 14.94 -21.86
N TYR A 75 28.92 15.83 -21.68
CA TYR A 75 30.13 15.53 -20.93
C TYR A 75 29.84 15.15 -19.48
N CYS A 76 29.01 15.95 -18.79
CA CYS A 76 28.64 15.69 -17.40
C CYS A 76 27.91 14.35 -17.28
N VAL A 77 26.90 14.10 -18.13
CA VAL A 77 26.13 12.85 -18.09
C VAL A 77 27.02 11.64 -18.36
N GLU A 78 27.90 11.68 -19.38
CA GLU A 78 28.81 10.55 -19.63
C GLU A 78 29.72 10.27 -18.43
N ARG A 79 30.26 11.32 -17.81
CA ARG A 79 31.13 11.19 -16.65
C ARG A 79 30.39 10.70 -15.41
N LEU A 80 29.16 11.17 -15.19
CA LEU A 80 28.30 10.76 -14.08
C LEU A 80 27.87 9.30 -14.21
N VAL A 81 27.42 8.88 -15.40
CA VAL A 81 27.07 7.48 -15.67
C VAL A 81 28.29 6.59 -15.45
N THR A 82 29.46 6.97 -15.96
CA THR A 82 30.71 6.22 -15.72
C THR A 82 31.01 6.11 -14.22
N GLY A 83 30.78 7.18 -13.46
CA GLY A 83 30.99 7.22 -12.01
C GLY A 83 30.10 6.27 -11.20
N LEU A 84 28.95 5.84 -11.73
CA LEU A 84 28.07 4.88 -11.06
C LEU A 84 28.73 3.51 -10.83
N ALA A 85 29.72 3.15 -11.63
CA ALA A 85 30.53 1.94 -11.50
C ALA A 85 31.76 2.11 -10.58
N SER A 86 31.86 3.22 -9.85
CA SER A 86 32.92 3.38 -8.85
C SER A 86 32.82 2.30 -7.77
N SER A 87 33.95 1.74 -7.35
CA SER A 87 34.04 0.82 -6.20
C SER A 87 33.73 1.49 -4.85
N ARG A 88 33.72 2.82 -4.80
CA ARG A 88 33.46 3.60 -3.58
C ARG A 88 31.97 3.93 -3.48
N ALA A 89 31.29 3.38 -2.48
CA ALA A 89 29.85 3.60 -2.26
C ALA A 89 29.48 5.10 -2.17
N LEU A 90 30.27 5.90 -1.45
CA LEU A 90 30.06 7.34 -1.31
C LEU A 90 30.22 8.10 -2.64
N ALA A 91 31.12 7.65 -3.51
CA ALA A 91 31.28 8.21 -4.85
C ALA A 91 30.04 7.93 -5.71
N ARG A 92 29.54 6.68 -5.68
CA ARG A 92 28.30 6.32 -6.37
C ARG A 92 27.13 7.19 -5.92
N ARG A 93 27.00 7.45 -4.61
CA ARG A 93 25.96 8.35 -4.06
C ARG A 93 26.07 9.75 -4.66
N GLY A 94 27.26 10.37 -4.64
CA GLY A 94 27.47 11.71 -5.20
C GLY A 94 27.17 11.81 -6.70
N TYR A 95 27.62 10.83 -7.49
CA TYR A 95 27.35 10.79 -8.93
C TYR A 95 25.86 10.54 -9.22
N ALA A 96 25.21 9.62 -8.50
CA ALA A 96 23.79 9.32 -8.65
C ALA A 96 22.91 10.55 -8.34
N THR A 97 23.20 11.26 -7.24
CA THR A 97 22.44 12.46 -6.84
C THR A 97 22.49 13.54 -7.92
N LEU A 98 23.68 13.88 -8.43
CA LEU A 98 23.79 14.90 -9.47
C LEU A 98 23.16 14.44 -10.79
N LEU A 99 23.30 13.15 -11.16
CA LEU A 99 22.69 12.62 -12.38
C LEU A 99 21.16 12.67 -12.31
N LEU A 100 20.57 12.24 -11.20
CA LEU A 100 19.13 12.30 -10.97
C LEU A 100 18.60 13.73 -11.13
N GLU A 101 19.28 14.69 -10.50
CA GLU A 101 18.88 16.10 -10.55
C GLU A 101 18.97 16.67 -11.97
N ILE A 102 20.07 16.39 -12.68
CA ILE A 102 20.23 16.77 -14.08
C ILE A 102 19.09 16.21 -14.94
N LEU A 103 18.74 14.93 -14.78
CA LEU A 103 17.72 14.27 -15.61
C LEU A 103 16.27 14.64 -15.23
N LYS A 104 16.02 15.17 -14.03
CA LYS A 104 14.72 15.75 -13.66
C LYS A 104 14.45 17.06 -14.40
N HIS A 105 15.50 17.87 -14.59
CA HIS A 105 15.36 19.24 -15.11
C HIS A 105 15.74 19.40 -16.59
N TYR A 106 16.57 18.50 -17.11
CA TYR A 106 17.05 18.54 -18.48
C TYR A 106 16.71 17.25 -19.22
N GLN A 107 16.23 17.41 -20.44
CA GLN A 107 15.88 16.30 -21.29
C GLN A 107 17.15 15.64 -21.81
N PHE A 108 17.23 14.32 -21.63
CA PHE A 108 18.32 13.53 -22.17
C PHE A 108 17.77 12.25 -22.81
N SER A 109 18.41 11.76 -23.87
CA SER A 109 17.94 10.53 -24.52
C SER A 109 18.15 9.31 -23.61
N THR A 110 17.06 8.61 -23.28
CA THR A 110 17.10 7.33 -22.55
C THR A 110 17.94 6.30 -23.30
N GLU A 111 17.85 6.26 -24.63
CA GLU A 111 18.69 5.42 -25.48
C GLU A 111 20.18 5.69 -25.25
N LYS A 112 20.55 6.98 -25.21
CA LYS A 112 21.93 7.39 -25.02
C LYS A 112 22.42 7.03 -23.62
N LEU A 113 21.59 7.18 -22.59
CA LEU A 113 21.93 6.75 -21.22
C LEU A 113 22.20 5.24 -21.16
N LEU A 114 21.30 4.44 -21.72
CA LEU A 114 21.46 2.97 -21.77
C LEU A 114 22.68 2.57 -22.60
N THR A 115 22.96 3.26 -23.70
CA THR A 115 24.14 3.02 -24.54
C THR A 115 25.44 3.35 -23.79
N ILE A 116 25.48 4.48 -23.06
CA ILE A 116 26.64 4.82 -22.21
C ILE A 116 26.80 3.74 -21.13
N GLY A 117 25.73 3.33 -20.47
CA GLY A 117 25.74 2.26 -19.48
C GLY A 117 26.31 0.96 -20.05
N GLN A 118 25.81 0.49 -21.19
CA GLN A 118 26.32 -0.70 -21.87
C GLN A 118 27.80 -0.60 -22.21
N LYS A 119 28.24 0.54 -22.73
CA LYS A 119 29.64 0.76 -23.09
C LYS A 119 30.58 0.80 -21.88
N LYS A 120 30.12 1.35 -20.75
CA LYS A 120 30.97 1.59 -19.57
C LYS A 120 30.91 0.46 -18.55
N PHE A 121 29.77 -0.20 -18.40
CA PHE A 121 29.55 -1.25 -17.40
C PHE A 121 29.72 -2.66 -17.98
N GLY A 122 29.75 -2.80 -19.32
CA GLY A 122 29.94 -4.07 -20.00
C GLY A 122 28.74 -5.03 -19.88
N ASN A 123 28.93 -6.33 -20.07
CA ASN A 123 27.81 -7.28 -20.17
C ASN A 123 27.50 -7.96 -18.83
N ILE A 124 26.27 -7.82 -18.33
CA ILE A 124 25.78 -8.34 -17.03
C ILE A 124 26.23 -9.78 -16.70
N SER A 125 26.40 -10.65 -17.70
CA SER A 125 26.89 -12.02 -17.52
C SER A 125 28.29 -12.14 -16.89
N HIS A 126 29.22 -11.22 -17.16
CA HIS A 126 30.65 -11.40 -16.79
C HIS A 126 31.23 -10.28 -15.91
N GLU A 127 30.38 -9.41 -15.39
CA GLU A 127 30.85 -8.13 -14.83
C GLU A 127 30.98 -8.11 -13.30
N SER A 128 31.77 -7.15 -12.82
CA SER A 128 32.04 -6.92 -11.40
C SER A 128 30.77 -6.52 -10.61
N LYS A 129 30.80 -6.70 -9.28
CA LYS A 129 29.73 -6.23 -8.37
C LYS A 129 29.38 -4.76 -8.61
N ASP A 130 30.37 -3.91 -8.80
CA ASP A 130 30.19 -2.47 -8.99
C ASP A 130 29.49 -2.14 -10.32
N ASN A 131 29.81 -2.86 -11.38
CA ASN A 131 29.15 -2.71 -12.68
C ASN A 131 27.67 -3.13 -12.62
N LEU A 132 27.36 -4.22 -11.91
CA LEU A 132 25.97 -4.64 -11.70
C LEU A 132 25.18 -3.61 -10.87
N VAL A 133 25.80 -3.05 -9.83
CA VAL A 133 25.21 -1.97 -9.03
C VAL A 133 25.01 -0.71 -9.89
N ALA A 134 25.94 -0.39 -10.78
CA ALA A 134 25.83 0.74 -11.69
C ALA A 134 24.64 0.60 -12.64
N TYR A 135 24.38 -0.61 -13.18
CA TYR A 135 23.18 -0.89 -13.97
C TYR A 135 21.90 -0.65 -13.18
N TYR A 136 21.81 -1.18 -11.96
CA TYR A 136 20.66 -0.95 -11.09
C TYR A 136 20.44 0.54 -10.80
N LEU A 137 21.51 1.26 -10.42
CA LEU A 137 21.46 2.70 -10.14
C LEU A 137 21.04 3.50 -11.37
N LEU A 138 21.61 3.22 -12.54
CA LEU A 138 21.27 3.92 -13.77
C LEU A 138 19.79 3.78 -14.11
N ILE A 139 19.25 2.56 -14.07
CA ILE A 139 17.84 2.31 -14.36
C ILE A 139 16.95 2.98 -13.31
N SER A 140 17.31 2.87 -12.03
CA SER A 140 16.58 3.53 -10.94
C SER A 140 16.53 5.04 -11.16
N ILE A 141 17.66 5.66 -11.52
CA ILE A 141 17.73 7.11 -11.80
C ILE A 141 16.87 7.50 -13.00
N ILE A 142 16.89 6.72 -14.09
CA ILE A 142 16.05 6.98 -15.28
C ILE A 142 14.56 6.98 -14.92
N LEU A 143 14.14 6.03 -14.07
CA LEU A 143 12.75 5.89 -13.62
C LEU A 143 12.35 7.01 -12.65
N GLU A 144 13.18 7.28 -11.64
CA GLU A 144 12.94 8.33 -10.62
C GLU A 144 12.95 9.74 -11.21
N SER A 145 13.77 9.98 -12.24
CA SER A 145 13.80 11.28 -12.90
C SER A 145 12.62 11.49 -13.87
N GLY A 146 11.88 10.43 -14.20
CA GLY A 146 10.84 10.47 -15.23
C GLY A 146 11.35 10.60 -16.68
N ASN A 147 12.68 10.49 -16.90
CA ASN A 147 13.29 10.72 -18.21
C ASN A 147 12.79 9.71 -19.28
N TYR A 148 12.36 8.52 -18.84
CA TYR A 148 11.75 7.50 -19.71
C TYR A 148 10.43 7.95 -20.40
N LYS A 149 9.79 9.03 -19.91
CA LYS A 149 8.55 9.58 -20.48
C LYS A 149 8.79 10.56 -21.64
N TRP A 150 10.04 10.93 -21.91
CA TRP A 150 10.37 11.91 -22.94
C TRP A 150 10.16 11.38 -24.38
N LYS A 151 9.99 12.30 -25.35
CA LYS A 151 9.47 12.20 -26.73
C LYS A 151 9.94 11.06 -27.68
N SER A 152 10.71 10.05 -27.25
CA SER A 152 11.12 8.92 -28.10
C SER A 152 10.63 7.54 -27.65
N ASN A 153 9.89 7.42 -26.55
CA ASN A 153 9.42 6.12 -26.04
C ASN A 153 7.99 5.78 -26.54
N LYS A 154 7.69 6.07 -27.81
CA LYS A 154 6.36 5.78 -28.38
C LYS A 154 6.07 4.28 -28.49
N ASP A 155 7.11 3.44 -28.49
CA ASP A 155 6.98 2.00 -28.73
C ASP A 155 7.36 1.12 -27.51
N GLY A 156 7.62 1.71 -26.33
CA GLY A 156 7.97 0.96 -25.12
C GLY A 156 9.32 0.23 -25.15
N GLU A 157 10.07 0.29 -26.26
CA GLU A 157 11.34 -0.42 -26.47
C GLU A 157 12.34 -0.25 -25.30
N TYR A 158 12.43 0.96 -24.74
CA TYR A 158 13.34 1.24 -23.63
C TYR A 158 12.86 0.67 -22.30
N ALA A 159 11.55 0.63 -22.08
CA ALA A 159 10.98 -0.05 -20.92
C ALA A 159 11.26 -1.55 -20.99
N GLU A 160 11.15 -2.16 -22.17
CA GLU A 160 11.52 -3.56 -22.39
C GLU A 160 13.02 -3.83 -22.11
N LYS A 161 13.92 -2.97 -22.63
CA LYS A 161 15.36 -3.07 -22.39
C LYS A 161 15.70 -2.97 -20.90
N MET A 162 15.10 -1.99 -20.19
CA MET A 162 15.28 -1.83 -18.75
C MET A 162 14.72 -3.04 -17.98
N TYR A 163 13.54 -3.53 -18.36
CA TYR A 163 12.92 -4.72 -17.76
C TYR A 163 13.82 -5.95 -17.89
N LYS A 164 14.31 -6.25 -19.10
CA LYS A 164 15.22 -7.37 -19.37
C LYS A 164 16.51 -7.26 -18.55
N CYS A 165 17.08 -6.05 -18.45
CA CYS A 165 18.26 -5.79 -17.62
C CYS A 165 17.98 -6.07 -16.13
N LEU A 166 16.87 -5.55 -15.59
CA LEU A 166 16.46 -5.78 -14.20
C LEU A 166 16.24 -7.27 -13.91
N ARG A 167 15.58 -8.02 -14.80
CA ARG A 167 15.43 -9.47 -14.65
C ARG A 167 16.79 -10.17 -14.60
N GLN A 168 17.70 -9.83 -15.50
CA GLN A 168 19.04 -10.42 -15.50
C GLN A 168 19.78 -10.14 -14.20
N LEU A 169 19.69 -8.91 -13.66
CA LEU A 169 20.28 -8.57 -12.35
C LEU A 169 19.71 -9.42 -11.22
N ARG A 170 18.37 -9.52 -11.14
CA ARG A 170 17.64 -10.31 -10.13
C ARG A 170 18.13 -11.76 -10.09
N PHE A 171 18.19 -12.43 -11.24
CA PHE A 171 18.59 -13.84 -11.32
C PHE A 171 20.12 -14.04 -11.22
N ARG A 172 20.93 -12.99 -11.37
CA ARG A 172 22.39 -13.11 -11.34
C ARG A 172 22.93 -13.15 -9.92
N LYS A 173 22.41 -12.34 -9.00
CA LYS A 173 22.85 -12.26 -7.61
C LYS A 173 21.67 -12.02 -6.67
N SER A 174 21.62 -12.80 -5.59
CA SER A 174 20.53 -12.77 -4.60
C SER A 174 20.29 -11.39 -3.97
N TYR A 175 21.34 -10.59 -3.77
CA TYR A 175 21.21 -9.25 -3.18
C TYR A 175 20.48 -8.24 -4.08
N PHE A 176 20.21 -8.57 -5.35
CA PHE A 176 19.34 -7.78 -6.22
C PHE A 176 17.88 -8.19 -6.17
N ASP A 177 17.51 -9.32 -5.57
CA ASP A 177 16.12 -9.80 -5.60
C ASP A 177 15.14 -8.76 -5.06
N LEU A 178 15.26 -8.39 -3.79
CA LEU A 178 14.37 -7.42 -3.17
C LEU A 178 14.45 -6.02 -3.80
N PRO A 179 15.65 -5.40 -4.00
CA PRO A 179 15.73 -4.07 -4.60
C PRO A 179 15.16 -3.99 -6.02
N VAL A 180 15.33 -5.03 -6.84
CA VAL A 180 14.75 -5.09 -8.19
C VAL A 180 13.24 -5.30 -8.11
N SER A 181 12.75 -6.21 -7.26
CA SER A 181 11.30 -6.42 -7.09
C SER A 181 10.60 -5.14 -6.64
N LYS A 182 11.17 -4.38 -5.69
CA LYS A 182 10.63 -3.07 -5.27
C LYS A 182 10.53 -2.10 -6.44
N LEU A 183 11.59 -2.01 -7.26
CA LEU A 183 11.61 -1.10 -8.40
C LEU A 183 10.58 -1.50 -9.47
N LEU A 184 10.46 -2.79 -9.77
CA LEU A 184 9.50 -3.31 -10.75
C LEU A 184 8.05 -3.07 -10.31
N VAL A 185 7.76 -3.26 -9.03
CA VAL A 185 6.44 -3.03 -8.44
C VAL A 185 6.09 -1.54 -8.44
N ARG A 186 7.01 -0.68 -7.99
CA ARG A 186 6.81 0.77 -7.94
C ARG A 186 6.58 1.38 -9.32
N TYR A 187 7.25 0.85 -10.34
CA TYR A 187 7.10 1.28 -11.73
C TYR A 187 6.32 0.27 -12.58
N TYR A 188 5.40 -0.47 -11.96
CA TYR A 188 4.66 -1.53 -12.63
C TYR A 188 3.98 -1.06 -13.92
N THR A 189 3.32 0.10 -13.91
CA THR A 189 2.63 0.64 -15.10
C THR A 189 3.56 0.89 -16.30
N VAL A 190 4.85 1.09 -16.04
CA VAL A 190 5.88 1.26 -17.08
C VAL A 190 6.28 -0.09 -17.68
N PHE A 191 6.38 -1.13 -16.85
CA PHE A 191 6.87 -2.44 -17.27
C PHE A 191 5.76 -3.42 -17.67
N GLN A 192 4.53 -3.17 -17.25
CA GLN A 192 3.35 -4.02 -17.47
C GLN A 192 3.18 -4.49 -18.93
N PRO A 193 3.41 -3.68 -19.98
CA PRO A 193 3.31 -4.15 -21.37
C PRO A 193 4.36 -5.20 -21.77
N HIS A 194 5.47 -5.28 -21.02
CA HIS A 194 6.61 -6.16 -21.29
C HIS A 194 6.73 -7.29 -20.26
N MET A 195 5.88 -7.27 -19.24
CA MET A 195 5.76 -8.33 -18.24
C MET A 195 4.80 -9.40 -18.75
N GLY A 196 5.20 -10.66 -18.66
CA GLY A 196 4.30 -11.79 -18.79
C GLY A 196 3.24 -11.75 -17.67
N ALA A 197 2.09 -12.39 -17.91
CA ALA A 197 1.01 -12.45 -16.94
C ALA A 197 1.45 -13.04 -15.57
N GLU A 198 2.47 -13.89 -15.56
CA GLU A 198 3.00 -14.54 -14.35
C GLU A 198 4.00 -13.64 -13.58
N ASP A 199 4.58 -12.63 -14.23
CA ASP A 199 5.70 -11.87 -13.65
C ASP A 199 5.31 -11.07 -12.40
N ILE A 200 4.09 -10.51 -12.30
CA ILE A 200 3.65 -9.80 -11.08
C ILE A 200 3.55 -10.75 -9.90
N LEU A 201 3.04 -11.97 -10.15
CA LEU A 201 3.03 -13.01 -9.14
C LEU A 201 4.49 -13.28 -8.83
N GLU A 202 5.35 -13.68 -9.76
CA GLU A 202 6.78 -13.93 -9.49
C GLU A 202 7.53 -12.80 -8.73
N GLN A 203 7.14 -11.53 -8.90
CA GLN A 203 7.69 -10.40 -8.14
C GLN A 203 7.14 -10.32 -6.70
N LEU A 204 5.81 -10.38 -6.56
CA LEU A 204 5.08 -10.22 -5.29
C LEU A 204 4.89 -11.51 -4.52
N ALA A 205 5.11 -12.66 -5.14
CA ALA A 205 4.95 -14.02 -4.63
C ALA A 205 5.53 -14.97 -5.69
N GLU A 206 6.74 -15.52 -5.49
CA GLU A 206 7.22 -16.66 -6.31
C GLU A 206 6.07 -17.64 -6.61
N PRO A 207 6.08 -18.36 -7.76
CA PRO A 207 5.00 -19.27 -8.15
C PRO A 207 4.46 -19.97 -6.90
N PRO A 208 3.13 -20.03 -6.69
CA PRO A 208 2.62 -20.44 -5.40
C PRO A 208 3.10 -21.82 -4.94
N VAL A 209 3.59 -22.63 -5.89
CA VAL A 209 4.29 -23.91 -5.70
C VAL A 209 5.74 -23.76 -5.18
N THR A 210 6.54 -22.81 -5.66
CA THR A 210 7.91 -22.55 -5.15
C THR A 210 7.91 -21.86 -3.78
N LEU A 211 6.87 -21.07 -3.46
CA LEU A 211 6.63 -20.53 -2.11
C LEU A 211 6.38 -21.63 -1.06
N LEU A 212 5.96 -22.83 -1.48
CA LEU A 212 5.80 -23.97 -0.56
C LEU A 212 7.14 -24.51 -0.07
N ASN A 213 8.25 -24.17 -0.75
CA ASN A 213 9.58 -24.72 -0.53
C ASN A 213 10.67 -23.65 -0.28
N GLY A 214 10.37 -22.35 -0.33
CA GLY A 214 11.36 -21.28 -0.44
C GLY A 214 11.42 -20.30 0.75
N LYS A 215 12.56 -20.32 1.44
CA LYS A 215 13.20 -19.47 2.47
C LYS A 215 12.90 -17.94 2.57
N HIS A 216 11.95 -17.35 1.86
CA HIS A 216 11.65 -15.91 1.96
C HIS A 216 10.45 -15.63 2.87
N THR A 217 10.71 -14.84 3.90
CA THR A 217 9.84 -14.54 5.04
C THR A 217 8.72 -13.57 4.69
N GLN A 218 7.60 -13.66 5.41
CA GLN A 218 6.48 -12.70 5.39
C GLN A 218 6.95 -11.24 5.29
N SER A 219 8.02 -10.87 5.99
CA SER A 219 8.64 -9.54 5.96
C SER A 219 9.02 -9.03 4.56
N ARG A 220 9.43 -9.91 3.64
CA ARG A 220 9.72 -9.54 2.24
C ARG A 220 8.46 -9.06 1.53
N LEU A 221 7.36 -9.81 1.68
CA LEU A 221 6.06 -9.49 1.09
C LEU A 221 5.52 -8.18 1.66
N GLU A 222 5.63 -7.99 2.97
CA GLU A 222 5.23 -6.76 3.64
C GLU A 222 5.99 -5.55 3.10
N SER A 223 7.31 -5.69 2.93
CA SER A 223 8.11 -4.63 2.35
C SER A 223 7.72 -4.33 0.90
N LEU A 224 7.34 -5.32 0.10
CA LEU A 224 6.92 -5.10 -1.28
C LEU A 224 5.55 -4.45 -1.37
N PHE A 225 4.60 -4.87 -0.53
CA PHE A 225 3.27 -4.26 -0.48
C PHE A 225 3.31 -2.78 -0.10
N ASN A 226 4.25 -2.38 0.76
CA ASN A 226 4.46 -0.97 1.08
C ASN A 226 4.89 -0.13 -0.14
N ASP A 227 5.60 -0.74 -1.09
CA ASP A 227 6.08 -0.08 -2.31
C ASP A 227 5.09 -0.21 -3.50
N CYS A 228 4.02 -1.00 -3.37
CA CYS A 228 2.97 -1.15 -4.38
C CYS A 228 2.05 0.08 -4.45
N SER A 229 1.62 0.42 -5.67
CA SER A 229 0.42 1.25 -5.86
C SER A 229 -0.85 0.42 -5.62
N ALA A 230 -1.98 1.08 -5.37
CA ALA A 230 -3.26 0.41 -5.16
C ALA A 230 -3.67 -0.44 -6.38
N GLU A 231 -3.41 0.03 -7.60
CA GLU A 231 -3.73 -0.69 -8.84
C GLU A 231 -2.95 -2.00 -8.98
N VAL A 232 -1.71 -2.02 -8.49
CA VAL A 232 -0.88 -3.24 -8.44
C VAL A 232 -1.49 -4.25 -7.48
N LEU A 233 -1.92 -3.79 -6.30
CA LEU A 233 -2.55 -4.66 -5.30
C LEU A 233 -3.89 -5.21 -5.80
N ASP A 234 -4.68 -4.42 -6.51
CA ASP A 234 -5.94 -4.90 -7.11
C ASP A 234 -5.67 -5.98 -8.16
N THR A 235 -4.67 -5.75 -9.03
CA THR A 235 -4.26 -6.74 -10.03
C THR A 235 -3.78 -8.03 -9.37
N TYR A 236 -3.04 -7.92 -8.26
CA TYR A 236 -2.57 -9.06 -7.50
C TYR A 236 -3.74 -9.80 -6.81
N LEU A 237 -4.70 -9.07 -6.24
CA LEU A 237 -5.91 -9.64 -5.64
C LEU A 237 -6.72 -10.43 -6.67
N ASP A 238 -6.92 -9.87 -7.85
CA ASP A 238 -7.63 -10.52 -8.95
C ASP A 238 -6.94 -11.83 -9.36
N LYS A 239 -5.60 -11.83 -9.40
CA LYS A 239 -4.83 -13.04 -9.66
C LYS A 239 -4.94 -14.06 -8.55
N LEU A 240 -4.94 -13.65 -7.27
CA LEU A 240 -5.14 -14.58 -6.16
C LEU A 240 -6.51 -15.26 -6.24
N ILE A 241 -7.56 -14.50 -6.62
CA ILE A 241 -8.92 -15.03 -6.81
C ILE A 241 -8.94 -15.99 -8.01
N ASP A 242 -8.37 -15.61 -9.15
CA ASP A 242 -8.30 -16.45 -10.36
C ASP A 242 -7.51 -17.74 -10.12
N VAL A 243 -6.36 -17.66 -9.46
CA VAL A 243 -5.56 -18.83 -9.08
C VAL A 243 -6.35 -19.71 -8.12
N PHE A 244 -7.06 -19.14 -7.14
CA PHE A 244 -7.88 -19.95 -6.24
C PHE A 244 -9.02 -20.68 -6.97
N GLY A 245 -9.60 -20.06 -8.00
CA GLY A 245 -10.69 -20.63 -8.79
C GLY A 245 -10.29 -21.72 -9.78
N LYS A 246 -9.00 -22.05 -9.93
CA LYS A 246 -8.49 -23.08 -10.85
C LYS A 246 -8.23 -24.41 -10.15
N GLU A 247 -8.31 -25.51 -10.89
CA GLU A 247 -7.89 -26.84 -10.43
C GLU A 247 -6.35 -26.93 -10.42
N HIS A 248 -5.77 -27.41 -9.33
CA HIS A 248 -4.30 -27.49 -9.14
C HIS A 248 -3.81 -28.89 -8.76
N GLY A 249 -4.66 -29.91 -8.82
CA GLY A 249 -4.28 -31.30 -8.52
C GLY A 249 -3.70 -31.46 -7.11
N SER A 250 -2.68 -32.31 -6.96
CA SER A 250 -2.16 -32.74 -5.64
C SER A 250 -1.55 -31.62 -4.76
N GLU A 251 -1.07 -30.52 -5.37
CA GLU A 251 -0.49 -29.38 -4.64
C GLU A 251 -1.51 -28.28 -4.33
N GLY A 252 -2.75 -28.39 -4.85
CA GLY A 252 -3.78 -27.37 -4.74
C GLY A 252 -4.13 -26.97 -3.31
N LYS A 253 -4.14 -27.92 -2.37
CA LYS A 253 -4.51 -27.64 -0.96
C LYS A 253 -3.63 -26.58 -0.30
N LYS A 254 -2.31 -26.66 -0.50
CA LYS A 254 -1.37 -25.68 0.09
C LYS A 254 -1.49 -24.33 -0.62
N LEU A 255 -1.68 -24.35 -1.93
CA LEU A 255 -1.89 -23.17 -2.76
C LEU A 255 -3.15 -22.40 -2.36
N TYR A 256 -4.30 -23.07 -2.23
CA TYR A 256 -5.54 -22.43 -1.79
C TYR A 256 -5.39 -21.77 -0.41
N CYS A 257 -4.74 -22.48 0.54
CA CYS A 257 -4.47 -21.93 1.87
C CYS A 257 -3.57 -20.69 1.80
N PHE A 258 -2.53 -20.73 0.97
CA PHE A 258 -1.66 -19.58 0.72
C PHE A 258 -2.44 -18.39 0.15
N CYS A 259 -3.22 -18.59 -0.92
CA CYS A 259 -4.03 -17.53 -1.52
C CYS A 259 -4.97 -16.87 -0.50
N ALA A 260 -5.69 -17.67 0.29
CA ALA A 260 -6.60 -17.14 1.31
C ALA A 260 -5.87 -16.31 2.38
N LYS A 261 -4.71 -16.77 2.87
CA LYS A 261 -3.87 -16.00 3.80
C LYS A 261 -3.40 -14.68 3.19
N GLN A 262 -2.96 -14.71 1.93
CA GLN A 262 -2.52 -13.51 1.23
C GLN A 262 -3.64 -12.51 1.03
N MET A 263 -4.86 -12.96 0.68
CA MET A 263 -6.04 -12.09 0.60
C MET A 263 -6.32 -11.39 1.94
N ALA A 264 -6.28 -12.14 3.04
CA ALA A 264 -6.49 -11.60 4.39
C ALA A 264 -5.45 -10.55 4.80
N HIS A 265 -4.23 -10.68 4.29
CA HIS A 265 -3.13 -9.77 4.58
C HIS A 265 -3.14 -8.54 3.66
N LEU A 266 -3.50 -8.73 2.39
CA LEU A 266 -3.62 -7.66 1.40
C LEU A 266 -4.73 -6.66 1.77
N ILE A 267 -5.89 -7.16 2.20
CA ILE A 267 -7.06 -6.32 2.43
C ILE A 267 -6.83 -5.30 3.56
N ARG A 268 -5.97 -5.63 4.53
CA ARG A 268 -5.62 -4.76 5.66
C ARG A 268 -4.65 -3.62 5.30
N ARG A 269 -4.23 -3.53 4.05
CA ARG A 269 -3.24 -2.54 3.62
C ARG A 269 -3.88 -1.15 3.47
N PRO A 270 -3.21 -0.06 3.91
CA PRO A 270 -3.73 1.29 3.76
C PRO A 270 -4.09 1.67 2.32
N GLN A 271 -3.38 1.12 1.34
CA GLN A 271 -3.63 1.30 -0.09
C GLN A 271 -5.00 0.76 -0.53
N MET A 272 -5.62 -0.15 0.24
CA MET A 272 -6.94 -0.71 -0.03
C MET A 272 -8.08 0.12 0.58
N ILE A 273 -7.77 1.16 1.36
CA ILE A 273 -8.76 2.11 1.87
C ILE A 273 -9.40 2.83 0.67
N ASN A 274 -10.72 3.03 0.71
CA ASN A 274 -11.53 3.60 -0.38
C ASN A 274 -11.56 2.79 -1.69
N ARG A 275 -10.98 1.58 -1.75
CA ARG A 275 -11.06 0.67 -2.91
C ARG A 275 -12.32 -0.20 -2.84
N HIS A 276 -13.52 0.42 -2.88
CA HIS A 276 -14.78 -0.29 -2.63
C HIS A 276 -15.06 -1.45 -3.61
N ALA A 277 -14.77 -1.29 -4.90
CA ALA A 277 -15.05 -2.33 -5.89
C ALA A 277 -14.19 -3.60 -5.74
N PRO A 278 -12.85 -3.52 -5.63
CA PRO A 278 -12.00 -4.69 -5.33
C PRO A 278 -12.35 -5.37 -3.99
N VAL A 279 -12.59 -4.58 -2.94
CA VAL A 279 -12.98 -5.09 -1.61
C VAL A 279 -14.29 -5.87 -1.69
N LEU A 280 -15.30 -5.31 -2.38
CA LEU A 280 -16.59 -5.97 -2.57
C LEU A 280 -16.47 -7.25 -3.40
N LYS A 281 -15.63 -7.26 -4.44
CA LYS A 281 -15.37 -8.47 -5.23
C LYS A 281 -14.77 -9.58 -4.37
N LEU A 282 -13.78 -9.26 -3.54
CA LEU A 282 -13.21 -10.21 -2.58
C LEU A 282 -14.25 -10.68 -1.57
N ALA A 283 -15.05 -9.77 -1.00
CA ALA A 283 -16.09 -10.14 -0.04
C ALA A 283 -17.12 -11.11 -0.66
N LYS A 284 -17.55 -10.85 -1.90
CA LYS A 284 -18.44 -11.76 -2.65
C LYS A 284 -17.80 -13.13 -2.87
N PHE A 285 -16.52 -13.14 -3.26
CA PHE A 285 -15.75 -14.38 -3.42
C PHE A 285 -15.66 -15.18 -2.11
N LEU A 286 -15.44 -14.51 -0.98
CA LEU A 286 -15.35 -15.17 0.33
C LEU A 286 -16.70 -15.68 0.81
N VAL A 287 -17.79 -14.92 0.63
CA VAL A 287 -19.17 -15.39 0.90
C VAL A 287 -19.49 -16.66 0.11
N ILE A 288 -19.02 -16.76 -1.12
CA ILE A 288 -19.22 -17.94 -1.99
C ILE A 288 -18.45 -19.16 -1.47
N ASN A 289 -17.20 -18.96 -1.04
CA ASN A 289 -16.26 -20.07 -0.82
C ASN A 289 -16.07 -20.48 0.64
N TYR A 290 -16.48 -19.66 1.62
CA TYR A 290 -16.31 -19.96 3.04
C TYR A 290 -17.53 -20.65 3.68
N PRO A 291 -18.72 -20.01 3.76
CA PRO A 291 -19.86 -20.59 4.47
C PRO A 291 -20.58 -21.69 3.67
N PHE A 292 -20.31 -21.85 2.38
CA PHE A 292 -21.03 -22.80 1.52
C PHE A 292 -20.15 -23.96 1.01
N LYS A 293 -20.81 -25.10 0.81
CA LYS A 293 -20.33 -26.30 0.12
C LYS A 293 -21.20 -26.53 -1.11
N TYR A 294 -20.57 -26.73 -2.26
CA TYR A 294 -21.28 -26.99 -3.52
C TYR A 294 -21.82 -28.42 -3.56
N VAL A 295 -23.08 -28.57 -3.93
CA VAL A 295 -23.75 -29.88 -4.09
C VAL A 295 -23.94 -30.20 -5.57
N ASP A 296 -24.26 -29.21 -6.39
CA ASP A 296 -24.48 -29.39 -7.82
C ASP A 296 -24.12 -28.09 -8.57
N THR A 297 -22.93 -28.05 -9.16
CA THR A 297 -22.43 -26.89 -9.92
C THR A 297 -23.18 -26.69 -11.24
N SER A 298 -23.92 -27.69 -11.73
CA SER A 298 -24.68 -27.61 -12.99
C SER A 298 -25.94 -26.76 -12.88
N LYS A 299 -26.49 -26.59 -11.66
CA LYS A 299 -27.68 -25.77 -11.40
C LYS A 299 -27.40 -24.27 -11.33
N THR A 300 -26.17 -23.89 -11.03
CA THR A 300 -25.72 -22.50 -11.04
C THR A 300 -25.27 -22.11 -12.44
N GLN A 301 -26.02 -21.22 -13.08
CA GLN A 301 -25.73 -20.76 -14.43
C GLN A 301 -24.39 -20.02 -14.48
N GLU A 302 -23.57 -20.30 -15.51
CA GLU A 302 -22.30 -19.60 -15.78
C GLU A 302 -22.47 -18.07 -15.87
N SER A 303 -23.66 -17.63 -16.28
CA SER A 303 -24.09 -16.22 -16.30
C SER A 303 -24.12 -15.57 -14.91
N PHE A 304 -24.41 -16.32 -13.85
CA PHE A 304 -24.44 -15.82 -12.47
C PHE A 304 -23.04 -15.48 -11.97
N TRP A 305 -22.10 -16.42 -12.13
CA TRP A 305 -20.69 -16.23 -11.76
C TRP A 305 -20.06 -15.06 -12.50
N THR A 306 -20.35 -14.97 -13.80
CA THR A 306 -19.90 -13.86 -14.66
C THR A 306 -20.47 -12.52 -14.19
N LYS A 307 -21.76 -12.46 -13.85
CA LYS A 307 -22.42 -11.25 -13.33
C LYS A 307 -21.78 -10.74 -12.03
N HIS A 308 -21.39 -11.66 -11.15
CA HIS A 308 -20.80 -11.31 -9.86
C HIS A 308 -19.26 -11.20 -9.90
N GLY A 309 -18.62 -11.55 -11.02
CA GLY A 309 -17.18 -11.46 -11.23
C GLY A 309 -16.37 -12.42 -10.36
N VAL A 310 -16.95 -13.55 -9.96
CA VAL A 310 -16.42 -14.49 -8.96
C VAL A 310 -16.73 -15.92 -9.36
N THR A 311 -15.80 -16.83 -9.11
CA THR A 311 -15.94 -18.26 -9.39
C THR A 311 -15.95 -19.08 -8.10
N PRO A 312 -16.74 -20.15 -8.02
CA PRO A 312 -16.71 -21.08 -6.90
C PRO A 312 -15.44 -21.94 -6.93
N ALA A 313 -15.02 -22.42 -5.76
CA ALA A 313 -13.93 -23.37 -5.64
C ALA A 313 -14.29 -24.67 -6.37
N VAL A 314 -13.34 -25.18 -7.15
CA VAL A 314 -13.55 -26.39 -7.98
C VAL A 314 -13.43 -27.68 -7.16
N GLU A 315 -12.75 -27.63 -6.01
CA GLU A 315 -12.45 -28.81 -5.20
C GLU A 315 -12.94 -28.71 -3.76
N LEU A 316 -13.04 -29.87 -3.11
CA LEU A 316 -13.42 -29.98 -1.70
C LEU A 316 -12.30 -29.44 -0.79
N LEU A 317 -12.54 -28.26 -0.23
CA LEU A 317 -11.57 -27.54 0.60
C LEU A 317 -11.30 -28.26 1.92
N GLY A 318 -10.00 -28.43 2.26
CA GLY A 318 -9.55 -28.97 3.54
C GLY A 318 -9.66 -27.96 4.69
N ASN A 319 -9.60 -28.45 5.94
CA ASN A 319 -9.84 -27.64 7.14
C ASN A 319 -8.91 -26.41 7.25
N ASN A 320 -7.62 -26.57 6.93
CA ASN A 320 -6.66 -25.45 6.97
C ASN A 320 -7.02 -24.34 5.98
N THR A 321 -7.46 -24.71 4.78
CA THR A 321 -7.90 -23.75 3.76
C THR A 321 -9.18 -23.04 4.19
N ARG A 322 -10.13 -23.76 4.80
CA ARG A 322 -11.35 -23.15 5.36
C ARG A 322 -11.04 -22.18 6.49
N ALA A 323 -10.12 -22.52 7.40
CA ALA A 323 -9.67 -21.61 8.45
C ALA A 323 -8.99 -20.35 7.87
N ALA A 324 -8.19 -20.50 6.82
CA ALA A 324 -7.60 -19.37 6.11
C ALA A 324 -8.67 -18.49 5.42
N LEU A 325 -9.68 -19.10 4.79
CA LEU A 325 -10.82 -18.38 4.20
C LEU A 325 -11.66 -17.67 5.25
N ARG A 326 -11.92 -18.30 6.41
CA ARG A 326 -12.58 -17.65 7.56
C ARG A 326 -11.82 -16.40 8.00
N THR A 327 -10.49 -16.53 8.11
CA THR A 327 -9.62 -15.41 8.48
C THR A 327 -9.71 -14.28 7.45
N ALA A 328 -9.67 -14.61 6.15
CA ALA A 328 -9.84 -13.64 5.07
C ALA A 328 -11.23 -12.99 5.06
N TYR A 329 -12.26 -13.78 5.33
CA TYR A 329 -13.66 -13.34 5.41
C TYR A 329 -13.82 -12.29 6.51
N HIS A 330 -13.44 -12.63 7.75
CA HIS A 330 -13.51 -11.69 8.86
C HIS A 330 -12.60 -10.47 8.64
N ALA A 331 -11.40 -10.63 8.09
CA ALA A 331 -10.53 -9.49 7.75
C ALA A 331 -11.16 -8.56 6.70
N THR A 332 -11.95 -9.10 5.78
CA THR A 332 -12.63 -8.30 4.75
C THR A 332 -13.84 -7.57 5.34
N LEU A 333 -14.66 -8.25 6.15
CA LEU A 333 -15.74 -7.59 6.89
C LEU A 333 -15.19 -6.48 7.79
N ASP A 334 -14.08 -6.76 8.45
CA ASP A 334 -13.39 -5.81 9.29
C ASP A 334 -12.97 -4.54 8.54
N HIS A 335 -12.37 -4.73 7.36
CA HIS A 335 -11.99 -3.62 6.49
C HIS A 335 -13.20 -2.80 6.05
N ILE A 336 -14.29 -3.47 5.64
CA ILE A 336 -15.54 -2.79 5.25
C ILE A 336 -16.08 -1.96 6.41
N VAL A 337 -16.13 -2.53 7.62
CA VAL A 337 -16.65 -1.83 8.80
C VAL A 337 -15.78 -0.64 9.18
N SER A 338 -14.46 -0.81 9.12
CA SER A 338 -13.48 0.18 9.59
C SER A 338 -13.23 1.34 8.62
N THR A 339 -13.38 1.11 7.32
CA THR A 339 -12.90 2.06 6.29
C THR A 339 -14.00 2.70 5.45
N CYS A 340 -15.17 2.05 5.33
CA CYS A 340 -16.29 2.62 4.59
C CYS A 340 -17.11 3.59 5.46
N ASP A 341 -17.69 4.61 4.82
CA ASP A 341 -18.73 5.41 5.47
C ASP A 341 -20.01 4.59 5.72
N ALA A 342 -20.94 5.15 6.48
CA ALA A 342 -22.18 4.47 6.87
C ALA A 342 -23.02 4.00 5.67
N GLN A 343 -23.11 4.79 4.61
CA GLN A 343 -23.93 4.48 3.44
C GLN A 343 -23.28 3.35 2.62
N ASP A 344 -21.99 3.47 2.34
CA ASP A 344 -21.26 2.45 1.58
C ASP A 344 -21.13 1.13 2.35
N ARG A 345 -20.93 1.19 3.66
CA ARG A 345 -20.95 0.01 4.54
C ARG A 345 -22.29 -0.72 4.43
N LEU A 346 -23.41 -0.03 4.63
CA LEU A 346 -24.74 -0.65 4.52
C LEU A 346 -24.97 -1.24 3.12
N ARG A 347 -24.59 -0.52 2.07
CA ARG A 347 -24.71 -0.99 0.68
C ARG A 347 -23.94 -2.29 0.46
N MET A 348 -22.66 -2.31 0.84
CA MET A 348 -21.79 -3.48 0.63
C MET A 348 -22.28 -4.68 1.43
N LEU A 349 -22.61 -4.51 2.72
CA LEU A 349 -23.12 -5.61 3.55
C LEU A 349 -24.47 -6.13 3.04
N THR A 350 -25.36 -5.26 2.58
CA THR A 350 -26.63 -5.65 1.95
C THR A 350 -26.40 -6.47 0.67
N GLU A 351 -25.47 -6.05 -0.18
CA GLU A 351 -25.12 -6.80 -1.39
C GLU A 351 -24.61 -8.22 -1.08
N LEU A 352 -23.89 -8.41 0.02
CA LEU A 352 -23.42 -9.72 0.47
C LEU A 352 -24.56 -10.60 0.98
N ILE A 353 -25.51 -10.04 1.75
CA ILE A 353 -26.71 -10.75 2.20
C ILE A 353 -27.58 -11.17 1.02
N LEU A 354 -27.80 -10.29 0.04
CA LEU A 354 -28.57 -10.62 -1.17
C LEU A 354 -27.88 -11.68 -2.03
N LEU A 355 -26.54 -11.69 -2.06
CA LEU A 355 -25.78 -12.75 -2.71
C LEU A 355 -26.01 -14.10 -2.01
N ALA A 356 -25.91 -14.13 -0.68
CA ALA A 356 -26.17 -15.33 0.11
C ALA A 356 -27.62 -15.83 -0.08
N ASP A 357 -28.60 -14.92 -0.13
CA ASP A 357 -30.00 -15.26 -0.37
C ASP A 357 -30.22 -15.94 -1.71
N HIS A 358 -29.59 -15.43 -2.77
CA HIS A 358 -29.66 -16.06 -4.08
C HIS A 358 -29.05 -17.46 -4.06
N LEU A 359 -27.88 -17.62 -3.44
CA LEU A 359 -27.19 -18.92 -3.34
C LEU A 359 -28.06 -19.96 -2.60
N ILE A 360 -28.62 -19.59 -1.45
CA ILE A 360 -29.49 -20.46 -0.65
C ILE A 360 -30.77 -20.80 -1.41
N SER A 361 -31.40 -19.81 -2.05
CA SER A 361 -32.64 -19.99 -2.81
C SER A 361 -32.49 -20.86 -4.05
N CYS A 362 -31.33 -20.84 -4.69
CA CYS A 362 -31.04 -21.69 -5.87
C CYS A 362 -30.86 -23.18 -5.52
N GLY A 363 -30.64 -23.53 -4.24
CA GLY A 363 -30.47 -24.92 -3.80
C GLY A 363 -29.24 -25.65 -4.37
N ALA A 364 -28.34 -24.92 -5.06
CA ALA A 364 -27.10 -25.44 -5.62
C ALA A 364 -25.98 -25.59 -4.59
N VAL A 365 -26.13 -24.91 -3.45
CA VAL A 365 -25.19 -24.94 -2.32
C VAL A 365 -25.87 -25.43 -1.05
N LYS A 366 -25.07 -26.00 -0.14
CA LYS A 366 -25.42 -26.26 1.25
C LYS A 366 -24.49 -25.46 2.15
N VAL A 367 -25.00 -24.97 3.28
CA VAL A 367 -24.16 -24.30 4.27
C VAL A 367 -23.24 -25.34 4.94
N VAL A 368 -21.98 -25.00 5.18
CA VAL A 368 -20.94 -25.90 5.72
C VAL A 368 -21.24 -26.30 7.16
N HIS A 369 -21.79 -25.37 7.94
CA HIS A 369 -22.22 -25.61 9.31
C HIS A 369 -23.62 -26.23 9.30
N GLU A 370 -23.73 -27.56 9.26
CA GLU A 370 -24.98 -28.29 9.59
C GLU A 370 -25.14 -28.49 11.12
N LEU A 371 -24.51 -27.62 11.93
CA LEU A 371 -24.71 -27.61 13.37
C LEU A 371 -25.81 -26.59 13.65
N THR A 372 -26.95 -27.08 14.15
CA THR A 372 -28.20 -26.41 14.54
C THR A 372 -29.21 -26.07 13.43
N GLY A 373 -30.13 -27.00 13.18
CA GLY A 373 -31.45 -26.69 12.61
C GLY A 373 -31.50 -26.45 11.10
N ASN A 374 -32.72 -26.31 10.58
CA ASN A 374 -32.98 -26.04 9.17
C ASN A 374 -32.57 -24.58 8.86
N ILE A 375 -31.29 -24.35 8.53
CA ILE A 375 -30.79 -23.01 8.15
C ILE A 375 -31.66 -22.38 7.05
N SER A 376 -32.25 -23.18 6.16
CA SER A 376 -33.18 -22.66 5.14
C SER A 376 -34.45 -22.05 5.76
N GLU A 377 -34.97 -22.60 6.85
CA GLU A 377 -36.11 -22.02 7.59
C GLU A 377 -35.70 -20.74 8.32
N LEU A 378 -34.58 -20.77 9.05
CA LEU A 378 -34.05 -19.58 9.74
C LEU A 378 -33.80 -18.44 8.76
N TRP A 379 -33.17 -18.75 7.62
CA TRP A 379 -32.88 -17.78 6.56
C TRP A 379 -34.16 -17.22 5.92
N LYS A 380 -35.16 -18.05 5.65
CA LYS A 380 -36.46 -17.58 5.12
C LYS A 380 -37.17 -16.63 6.08
N SER A 381 -37.16 -16.96 7.38
CA SER A 381 -37.71 -16.10 8.43
C SER A 381 -36.97 -14.76 8.47
N TYR A 382 -35.64 -14.80 8.52
CA TYR A 382 -34.78 -13.62 8.48
C TYR A 382 -35.04 -12.72 7.26
N MET A 383 -35.05 -13.29 6.05
CA MET A 383 -35.27 -12.54 4.82
C MET A 383 -36.67 -11.91 4.77
N SER A 384 -37.68 -12.54 5.37
CA SER A 384 -39.01 -11.94 5.51
C SER A 384 -38.95 -10.68 6.38
N SER A 385 -38.32 -10.77 7.56
CA SER A 385 -38.15 -9.63 8.46
C SER A 385 -37.31 -8.51 7.83
N LEU A 386 -36.20 -8.84 7.17
CA LEU A 386 -35.35 -7.87 6.47
C LEU A 386 -36.10 -7.16 5.34
N ASN A 387 -36.92 -7.87 4.56
CA ASN A 387 -37.74 -7.27 3.51
C ASN A 387 -38.80 -6.31 4.07
N ASN A 388 -39.41 -6.67 5.20
CA ASN A 388 -40.35 -5.79 5.90
C ASN A 388 -39.67 -4.51 6.38
N HIS A 389 -38.50 -4.62 7.01
CA HIS A 389 -37.66 -3.49 7.41
C HIS A 389 -37.26 -2.61 6.22
N THR A 390 -36.79 -3.23 5.13
CA THR A 390 -36.40 -2.52 3.90
C THR A 390 -37.57 -1.78 3.24
N ASN A 391 -38.79 -2.31 3.34
CA ASN A 391 -39.98 -1.63 2.86
C ASN A 391 -40.40 -0.46 3.76
N LEU A 392 -40.14 -0.55 5.06
CA LEU A 392 -40.37 0.53 6.02
C LEU A 392 -39.38 1.68 5.79
N THR A 393 -38.09 1.37 5.63
CA THR A 393 -37.03 2.37 5.39
C THR A 393 -37.29 3.16 4.11
N LYS A 394 -37.69 2.50 3.02
CA LYS A 394 -38.02 3.15 1.73
C LYS A 394 -39.22 4.11 1.79
N LYS A 395 -40.20 3.84 2.65
CA LYS A 395 -41.46 4.62 2.70
C LYS A 395 -41.40 5.82 3.62
N LYS A 396 -40.67 5.73 4.74
CA LYS A 396 -40.76 6.68 5.86
C LYS A 396 -39.44 6.96 6.58
N GLY A 397 -38.31 6.38 6.15
CA GLY A 397 -37.09 6.37 6.95
C GLY A 397 -36.23 7.60 6.82
N ASP A 398 -35.86 8.21 7.96
CA ASP A 398 -34.60 8.96 8.04
C ASP A 398 -33.44 7.93 8.02
N PRO A 399 -32.59 7.94 6.98
CA PRO A 399 -31.49 6.97 6.87
C PRO A 399 -30.50 7.03 8.03
N LYS A 400 -30.39 8.17 8.74
CA LYS A 400 -29.50 8.29 9.90
C LYS A 400 -30.06 7.60 11.14
N ILE A 401 -31.35 7.79 11.42
CA ILE A 401 -32.03 7.19 12.58
C ILE A 401 -32.10 5.66 12.43
N LEU A 402 -32.32 5.17 11.20
CA LEU A 402 -32.44 3.73 10.94
C LEU A 402 -31.09 3.03 10.70
N TYR A 403 -29.97 3.76 10.66
CA TYR A 403 -28.65 3.17 10.45
C TYR A 403 -28.27 2.13 11.52
N PRO A 404 -28.39 2.39 12.84
CA PRO A 404 -28.11 1.41 13.89
C PRO A 404 -28.90 0.11 13.71
N ILE A 405 -30.21 0.25 13.47
CA ILE A 405 -31.16 -0.85 13.33
C ILE A 405 -30.84 -1.69 12.09
N THR A 406 -30.62 -1.02 10.95
CA THR A 406 -30.28 -1.69 9.69
C THR A 406 -28.95 -2.43 9.80
N SER A 407 -27.98 -1.86 10.51
CA SER A 407 -26.69 -2.50 10.75
C SER A 407 -26.82 -3.79 11.57
N LEU A 408 -27.66 -3.79 12.62
CA LEU A 408 -27.94 -4.99 13.41
C LEU A 408 -28.69 -6.06 12.63
N TYR A 409 -29.67 -5.69 11.78
CA TYR A 409 -30.30 -6.63 10.85
C TYR A 409 -29.27 -7.33 9.95
N LEU A 410 -28.33 -6.58 9.40
CA LEU A 410 -27.29 -7.17 8.53
C LEU A 410 -26.33 -8.05 9.35
N PHE A 411 -25.97 -7.63 10.56
CA PHE A 411 -25.17 -8.44 11.49
C PHE A 411 -25.79 -9.81 11.77
N TYR A 412 -27.07 -9.86 12.17
CA TYR A 412 -27.75 -11.13 12.44
C TYR A 412 -27.85 -12.02 11.19
N GLY A 413 -27.96 -11.44 9.99
CA GLY A 413 -27.85 -12.18 8.74
C GLY A 413 -26.52 -12.92 8.61
N PHE A 414 -25.40 -12.28 8.94
CA PHE A 414 -24.10 -12.94 8.98
C PHE A 414 -24.00 -13.99 10.08
N GLN A 415 -24.59 -13.76 11.26
CA GLN A 415 -24.61 -14.75 12.35
C GLN A 415 -25.40 -16.01 11.99
N ILE A 416 -26.53 -15.88 11.29
CA ILE A 416 -27.28 -17.04 10.76
C ILE A 416 -26.41 -17.81 9.76
N LEU A 417 -25.70 -17.13 8.86
CA LEU A 417 -24.86 -17.78 7.85
C LEU A 417 -23.65 -18.52 8.44
N GLU A 418 -22.99 -17.92 9.43
CA GLU A 418 -21.77 -18.47 10.03
C GLU A 418 -22.06 -19.52 11.10
N HIS A 419 -23.12 -19.32 11.89
CA HIS A 419 -23.35 -20.07 13.12
C HIS A 419 -24.72 -20.74 13.20
N GLY A 420 -25.64 -20.51 12.24
CA GLY A 420 -26.99 -21.06 12.31
C GLY A 420 -27.80 -20.51 13.49
N LEU A 421 -27.50 -19.29 13.93
CA LEU A 421 -28.12 -18.65 15.08
C LEU A 421 -29.63 -18.43 14.85
N ASP A 422 -30.47 -18.89 15.78
CA ASP A 422 -31.88 -18.48 15.81
C ASP A 422 -31.98 -17.12 16.51
N CYS A 423 -32.24 -16.08 15.74
CA CYS A 423 -32.30 -14.70 16.22
C CYS A 423 -33.70 -14.09 16.06
N LYS A 424 -34.76 -14.90 16.08
CA LYS A 424 -36.13 -14.43 15.81
C LYS A 424 -36.57 -13.34 16.79
N GLU A 425 -36.32 -13.53 18.09
CA GLU A 425 -36.68 -12.56 19.13
C GLU A 425 -35.97 -11.22 18.91
N GLN A 426 -34.66 -11.26 18.66
CA GLN A 426 -33.84 -10.08 18.40
C GLN A 426 -34.33 -9.33 17.15
N LEU A 427 -34.76 -10.05 16.10
CA LEU A 427 -35.31 -9.46 14.87
C LEU A 427 -36.70 -8.84 15.10
N ASP A 428 -37.53 -9.41 15.97
CA ASP A 428 -38.83 -8.87 16.34
C ASP A 428 -38.66 -7.58 17.15
N ASP A 429 -37.70 -7.55 18.08
CA ASP A 429 -37.30 -6.35 18.84
C ASP A 429 -36.78 -5.23 17.94
N LEU A 430 -35.93 -5.57 16.96
CA LEU A 430 -35.47 -4.61 15.94
C LEU A 430 -36.64 -4.08 15.10
N SER A 431 -37.59 -4.94 14.75
CA SER A 431 -38.77 -4.57 13.96
C SER A 431 -39.66 -3.59 14.71
N GLN A 432 -39.77 -3.76 16.03
CA GLN A 432 -40.53 -2.88 16.90
C GLN A 432 -39.80 -1.56 17.12
N SER A 433 -38.51 -1.62 17.46
CA SER A 433 -37.61 -0.46 17.59
C SER A 433 -37.62 0.42 16.33
N ALA A 434 -37.65 -0.18 15.13
CA ALA A 434 -37.75 0.55 13.87
C ALA A 434 -39.06 1.34 13.73
N LYS A 435 -40.18 0.80 14.22
CA LYS A 435 -41.47 1.50 14.20
C LYS A 435 -41.49 2.63 15.21
N ASP A 436 -40.90 2.42 16.38
CA ASP A 436 -40.92 3.37 17.48
C ASP A 436 -39.98 4.55 17.20
N ALA A 437 -38.78 4.28 16.67
CA ALA A 437 -37.85 5.29 16.19
C ALA A 437 -38.44 6.22 15.10
N LEU A 438 -39.43 5.74 14.34
CA LEU A 438 -40.11 6.52 13.29
C LEU A 438 -41.40 7.20 13.75
N LYS A 439 -41.96 6.82 14.90
CA LYS A 439 -43.23 7.34 15.43
C LYS A 439 -43.04 8.34 16.56
N ASN A 440 -41.99 8.20 17.35
CA ASN A 440 -41.84 8.91 18.62
C ASN A 440 -41.09 10.24 18.46
N ASP A 441 -41.32 11.14 19.43
CA ASP A 441 -40.44 12.28 19.67
C ASP A 441 -39.02 11.72 19.96
N PRO A 442 -37.96 12.15 19.26
CA PRO A 442 -36.60 11.63 19.41
C PRO A 442 -36.02 11.62 20.83
N SER A 443 -36.72 12.21 21.80
CA SER A 443 -36.33 12.34 23.22
C SER A 443 -36.71 11.15 24.10
N ASP A 444 -37.62 10.25 23.69
CA ASP A 444 -38.06 9.12 24.54
C ASP A 444 -36.97 8.04 24.72
N GLY A 445 -36.01 7.92 23.81
CA GLY A 445 -34.84 7.05 23.92
C GLY A 445 -35.09 5.53 24.03
N SER A 446 -36.34 5.11 24.21
CA SER A 446 -36.76 3.74 24.50
C SER A 446 -36.30 2.71 23.45
N TRP A 447 -36.35 3.07 22.17
CA TRP A 447 -35.84 2.20 21.10
C TRP A 447 -34.31 2.07 21.13
N ALA A 448 -33.58 3.07 21.64
CA ALA A 448 -32.12 3.01 21.76
C ALA A 448 -31.70 2.12 22.94
N ASP A 449 -32.52 2.01 23.99
CA ASP A 449 -32.28 1.10 25.11
C ASP A 449 -32.25 -0.36 24.65
N VAL A 450 -33.23 -0.76 23.82
CA VAL A 450 -33.29 -2.11 23.23
C VAL A 450 -32.04 -2.42 22.40
N LEU A 451 -31.56 -1.45 21.62
CA LEU A 451 -30.35 -1.65 20.81
C LEU A 451 -29.09 -1.68 21.66
N THR A 452 -29.05 -0.90 22.75
CA THR A 452 -27.93 -0.88 23.70
C THR A 452 -27.81 -2.23 24.41
N ASP A 453 -28.94 -2.80 24.86
CA ASP A 453 -28.98 -4.15 25.44
C ASP A 453 -28.50 -5.22 24.45
N GLN A 454 -28.97 -5.18 23.20
CA GLN A 454 -28.47 -6.10 22.17
C GLN A 454 -26.96 -5.92 21.89
N ILE A 455 -26.45 -4.68 21.88
CA ILE A 455 -25.00 -4.43 21.70
C ILE A 455 -24.22 -5.00 22.88
N ILE A 456 -24.69 -4.82 24.11
CA ILE A 456 -24.09 -5.40 25.31
C ILE A 456 -24.06 -6.92 25.17
N ALA A 457 -25.19 -7.56 24.86
CA ALA A 457 -25.26 -9.00 24.67
C ALA A 457 -24.28 -9.52 23.59
N ILE A 458 -24.14 -8.80 22.47
CA ILE A 458 -23.19 -9.12 21.41
C ILE A 458 -21.72 -8.99 21.89
N LEU A 459 -21.41 -7.95 22.67
CA LEU A 459 -20.06 -7.69 23.17
C LEU A 459 -19.66 -8.61 24.32
N SER A 460 -20.63 -9.05 25.14
CA SER A 460 -20.44 -9.99 26.25
C SER A 460 -20.22 -11.44 25.79
N ALA A 461 -20.43 -11.74 24.51
CA ALA A 461 -20.13 -13.06 23.95
C ALA A 461 -18.62 -13.36 24.02
N THR A 462 -18.26 -14.56 24.50
CA THR A 462 -16.90 -15.01 24.85
C THR A 462 -15.86 -14.95 23.71
N GLU A 463 -16.29 -14.84 22.45
CA GLU A 463 -15.43 -14.75 21.27
C GLU A 463 -15.85 -13.60 20.31
N CYS A 464 -15.92 -12.36 20.82
CA CYS A 464 -16.25 -11.20 19.99
C CYS A 464 -15.13 -10.87 18.98
N ASN A 465 -15.35 -11.18 17.70
CA ASN A 465 -14.42 -10.91 16.61
C ASN A 465 -14.16 -9.38 16.45
N PRO A 466 -12.93 -8.94 16.11
CA PRO A 466 -12.61 -7.53 15.91
C PRO A 466 -13.58 -6.73 15.02
N TRP A 467 -14.12 -7.33 13.95
CA TRP A 467 -15.08 -6.62 13.08
C TRP A 467 -16.43 -6.39 13.76
N ILE A 468 -16.87 -7.31 14.61
CA ILE A 468 -18.11 -7.21 15.40
C ILE A 468 -17.96 -6.08 16.40
N ARG A 469 -16.84 -6.06 17.14
CA ARG A 469 -16.54 -4.98 18.09
C ARG A 469 -16.55 -3.61 17.41
N ARG A 470 -15.90 -3.47 16.26
CA ARG A 470 -15.90 -2.21 15.50
C ARG A 470 -17.27 -1.84 14.96
N LEU A 471 -18.08 -2.82 14.57
CA LEU A 471 -19.45 -2.60 14.15
C LEU A 471 -20.29 -2.07 15.32
N CYS A 472 -20.21 -2.70 16.49
CA CYS A 472 -20.86 -2.24 17.71
C CYS A 472 -20.45 -0.82 18.09
N VAL A 473 -19.15 -0.48 18.04
CA VAL A 473 -18.66 0.90 18.27
C VAL A 473 -19.27 1.88 17.27
N SER A 474 -19.35 1.51 15.99
CA SER A 474 -19.96 2.36 14.96
C SER A 474 -21.46 2.57 15.19
N ILE A 475 -22.19 1.51 15.54
CA ILE A 475 -23.62 1.55 15.84
C ILE A 475 -23.86 2.40 17.08
N PHE A 476 -23.12 2.15 18.17
CA PHE A 476 -23.25 2.89 19.42
C PHE A 476 -22.95 4.38 19.24
N GLY A 477 -21.93 4.74 18.45
CA GLY A 477 -21.64 6.13 18.12
C GLY A 477 -22.83 6.87 17.48
N SER A 478 -23.65 6.17 16.68
CA SER A 478 -24.90 6.73 16.12
C SER A 478 -26.09 6.71 17.09
N LEU A 479 -26.04 5.91 18.16
CA LEU A 479 -27.06 5.89 19.21
C LEU A 479 -26.86 6.99 20.26
N LEU A 480 -25.64 7.52 20.43
CA LEU A 480 -25.32 8.54 21.44
C LEU A 480 -26.33 9.70 21.57
N PRO A 481 -26.88 10.28 20.48
CA PRO A 481 -27.86 11.36 20.59
C PRO A 481 -29.22 10.94 21.17
N HIS A 482 -29.46 9.64 21.32
CA HIS A 482 -30.74 9.03 21.69
C HIS A 482 -30.63 8.15 22.95
N ILE A 483 -29.47 8.10 23.60
CA ILE A 483 -29.26 7.34 24.84
C ILE A 483 -30.13 7.92 25.96
N SER A 484 -30.84 7.04 26.65
CA SER A 484 -31.61 7.35 27.85
C SER A 484 -30.83 7.04 29.13
N GLU A 485 -31.37 7.42 30.29
CA GLU A 485 -30.84 7.03 31.61
C GLU A 485 -30.79 5.49 31.75
N THR A 486 -31.82 4.79 31.28
CA THR A 486 -31.89 3.33 31.27
C THR A 486 -30.72 2.69 30.49
N SER A 487 -30.38 3.24 29.32
CA SER A 487 -29.22 2.78 28.53
C SER A 487 -27.90 2.92 29.30
N ILE A 488 -27.75 3.99 30.09
CA ILE A 488 -26.56 4.22 30.91
C ILE A 488 -26.52 3.22 32.06
N ASP A 489 -27.64 2.99 32.74
CA ASP A 489 -27.74 2.01 33.81
C ASP A 489 -27.39 0.60 33.33
N LEU A 490 -27.91 0.18 32.16
CA LEU A 490 -27.54 -1.09 31.53
C LEU A 490 -26.03 -1.22 31.31
N ILE A 491 -25.38 -0.16 30.81
CA ILE A 491 -23.93 -0.14 30.62
C ILE A 491 -23.20 -0.23 31.97
N CYS A 492 -23.64 0.55 32.96
CA CYS A 492 -23.06 0.55 34.30
C CYS A 492 -23.20 -0.81 34.99
N ASP A 493 -24.31 -1.52 34.80
CA ASP A 493 -24.54 -2.82 35.43
C ASP A 493 -23.60 -3.90 34.90
N VAL A 494 -23.19 -3.82 33.62
CA VAL A 494 -22.13 -4.67 33.07
C VAL A 494 -20.78 -4.44 33.78
N PHE A 495 -20.48 -3.20 34.19
CA PHE A 495 -19.25 -2.88 34.92
C PHE A 495 -19.33 -3.21 36.42
N LYS A 496 -20.52 -3.34 36.99
CA LYS A 496 -20.73 -3.67 38.42
C LYS A 496 -20.70 -5.17 38.70
N MET A 497 -20.48 -6.02 37.70
CA MET A 497 -20.38 -7.46 37.95
C MET A 497 -19.23 -7.71 38.93
N PRO A 498 -19.50 -8.32 40.10
CA PRO A 498 -18.45 -8.64 41.05
C PRO A 498 -17.47 -9.60 40.39
N ASP A 499 -16.18 -9.42 40.66
CA ASP A 499 -15.16 -10.41 40.30
C ASP A 499 -15.63 -11.76 40.88
N GLU A 500 -15.92 -12.74 40.02
CA GLU A 500 -16.30 -14.09 40.43
C GLU A 500 -15.09 -14.85 40.98
N GLN A 501 -14.56 -14.40 42.13
CA GLN A 501 -13.77 -15.16 43.08
C GLN A 501 -13.93 -14.48 44.44
N ASP A 502 -14.91 -14.92 45.23
CA ASP A 502 -14.89 -14.86 46.70
C ASP A 502 -16.05 -15.74 47.21
N GLU A 503 -15.88 -17.06 47.07
CA GLU A 503 -16.49 -17.99 48.01
C GLU A 503 -15.39 -18.36 49.03
N ASP A 504 -15.73 -18.14 50.31
CA ASP A 504 -15.06 -18.55 51.54
C ASP A 504 -13.90 -17.67 52.05
N ASP A 505 -14.20 -16.71 52.94
CA ASP A 505 -13.92 -16.91 54.37
C ASP A 505 -14.63 -15.84 55.24
N GLU A 506 -15.43 -16.30 56.21
CA GLU A 506 -15.96 -15.45 57.28
C GLU A 506 -14.84 -15.15 58.28
N GLY A 507 -14.45 -13.88 58.39
CA GLY A 507 -13.51 -13.41 59.41
C GLY A 507 -13.62 -11.91 59.62
N GLU A 508 -14.45 -11.51 60.58
CA GLU A 508 -14.43 -10.18 61.19
C GLU A 508 -13.02 -9.87 61.72
N ASP A 509 -12.45 -8.72 61.34
CA ASP A 509 -12.00 -7.71 62.30
C ASP A 509 -11.51 -6.42 61.60
N GLU A 510 -11.70 -5.34 62.35
CA GLU A 510 -11.78 -3.94 61.99
C GLU A 510 -10.43 -3.24 61.68
N ASP A 511 -10.56 -2.16 60.90
CA ASP A 511 -9.84 -0.89 60.94
C ASP A 511 -8.43 -0.69 60.33
N GLU A 512 -8.50 0.05 59.22
CA GLU A 512 -7.81 1.32 58.90
C GLU A 512 -6.37 1.39 58.35
N GLU A 513 -6.30 2.19 57.27
CA GLU A 513 -5.21 3.09 56.85
C GLU A 513 -4.08 2.54 55.97
N GLY A 514 -4.24 2.78 54.65
CA GLY A 514 -3.46 3.86 54.03
C GLY A 514 -2.11 3.54 53.38
N LEU A 515 -2.16 3.30 52.06
CA LEU A 515 -1.22 3.76 51.03
C LEU A 515 0.23 3.21 51.01
N GLY A 516 0.49 2.42 49.95
CA GLY A 516 1.40 2.91 48.89
C GLY A 516 2.77 2.25 48.77
N GLY A 517 2.92 1.44 47.72
CA GLY A 517 4.13 1.37 46.90
C GLY A 517 5.05 0.19 47.15
N GLU A 518 5.08 -0.75 46.20
CA GLU A 518 6.28 -1.55 45.94
C GLU A 518 6.70 -1.39 44.48
N GLU A 519 7.95 -0.94 44.33
CA GLU A 519 8.76 -0.99 43.14
C GLU A 519 9.39 -2.39 42.99
N GLU A 520 9.71 -2.70 41.72
CA GLU A 520 10.90 -3.43 41.27
C GLU A 520 10.98 -4.97 41.40
N ALA A 521 11.02 -5.56 40.21
CA ALA A 521 12.10 -6.43 39.73
C ALA A 521 12.40 -7.78 40.41
N GLY A 522 12.40 -8.81 39.55
CA GLY A 522 13.67 -9.49 39.27
C GLY A 522 13.73 -10.99 39.50
N ALA A 523 13.96 -11.70 38.38
CA ALA A 523 14.69 -12.97 38.25
C ALA A 523 14.07 -14.22 38.92
N GLY A 524 14.17 -15.42 38.35
CA GLY A 524 14.94 -15.93 37.22
C GLY A 524 14.95 -17.46 37.29
N THR A 525 15.87 -18.06 36.51
CA THR A 525 16.24 -19.50 36.39
C THR A 525 15.38 -20.31 35.41
N SER A 526 15.85 -20.96 34.33
CA SER A 526 17.14 -21.42 33.74
C SER A 526 17.21 -22.95 33.67
N GLN A 527 17.38 -23.50 32.46
CA GLN A 527 18.10 -24.73 32.11
C GLN A 527 18.05 -24.85 30.56
N MET A 528 19.13 -24.56 29.81
CA MET A 528 20.35 -25.34 29.54
C MET A 528 20.11 -26.75 29.00
N ASP A 529 20.43 -26.96 27.72
CA ASP A 529 21.40 -27.98 27.30
C ASP A 529 22.07 -27.61 25.96
N GLN A 530 23.40 -27.70 26.00
CA GLN A 530 24.47 -27.62 24.98
C GLN A 530 24.50 -28.92 24.13
N ASP A 531 25.22 -29.14 23.03
CA ASP A 531 26.30 -28.53 22.22
C ASP A 531 26.16 -29.22 20.81
N ASP A 532 26.65 -28.73 19.66
CA ASP A 532 28.07 -28.81 19.29
C ASP A 532 28.40 -27.95 18.05
N ASN A 533 29.61 -27.39 18.12
CA ASN A 533 30.33 -26.56 17.17
C ASN A 533 30.71 -27.27 15.86
N GLU A 534 30.76 -26.52 14.75
CA GLU A 534 31.95 -26.43 13.90
C GLU A 534 32.08 -25.01 13.30
N SER A 535 33.30 -24.49 13.34
CA SER A 535 33.71 -23.14 13.00
C SER A 535 33.80 -22.91 11.49
N ASP A 536 33.58 -21.67 11.04
CA ASP A 536 34.66 -20.86 10.47
C ASP A 536 34.22 -19.43 10.16
N GLN A 537 35.21 -18.55 10.32
CA GLN A 537 35.14 -17.10 10.46
C GLN A 537 34.93 -16.37 9.13
N GLU A 538 34.18 -15.25 9.16
CA GLU A 538 34.63 -13.91 8.75
C GLU A 538 33.44 -12.93 8.84
N ASP A 539 33.34 -12.25 9.98
CA ASP A 539 32.41 -11.15 10.23
C ASP A 539 32.99 -9.82 9.74
N ASP A 540 32.41 -9.26 8.68
CA ASP A 540 32.45 -7.81 8.43
C ASP A 540 31.16 -7.20 9.02
N LYS A 541 31.28 -6.68 10.24
CA LYS A 541 30.22 -5.97 10.96
C LYS A 541 29.75 -4.74 10.16
N MET A 542 28.56 -4.85 9.61
CA MET A 542 27.80 -3.72 9.09
C MET A 542 27.38 -2.84 10.27
N SER A 543 28.12 -1.74 10.47
CA SER A 543 27.78 -0.71 11.44
C SER A 543 26.45 -0.06 11.04
N THR A 544 25.41 -0.30 11.84
CA THR A 544 24.20 0.51 11.88
C THR A 544 24.55 1.87 12.47
N CYS A 545 24.53 2.91 11.63
CA CYS A 545 24.62 4.29 12.08
C CYS A 545 23.36 5.03 11.63
N ASP A 546 22.53 5.33 12.62
CA ASP A 546 21.71 6.52 12.82
C ASP A 546 20.68 6.93 11.75
N GLU A 547 19.42 6.81 12.17
CA GLU A 547 18.29 7.60 11.70
C GLU A 547 18.51 9.08 12.04
N GLU A 548 18.66 9.97 11.05
CA GLU A 548 18.30 11.40 11.15
C GLU A 548 18.11 12.03 9.73
N PRO A 549 17.63 13.28 9.60
CA PRO A 549 16.30 13.64 9.12
C PRO A 549 16.29 13.95 7.60
N ASP A 550 15.08 14.10 7.07
CA ASP A 550 14.80 14.45 5.67
C ASP A 550 15.40 15.82 5.26
N THR A 551 16.65 15.82 4.83
CA THR A 551 17.40 16.99 4.35
C THR A 551 17.18 17.29 2.87
N ASN A 552 16.37 16.50 2.16
CA ASN A 552 16.06 16.75 0.75
C ASN A 552 15.24 18.03 0.55
N ARG A 553 14.41 18.39 1.53
CA ARG A 553 13.51 19.56 1.46
C ARG A 553 14.27 20.90 1.36
N GLY A 554 15.45 21.00 1.99
CA GLY A 554 16.28 22.21 1.94
C GLY A 554 16.99 22.44 0.59
N LEU A 555 17.21 21.38 -0.20
CA LEU A 555 17.81 21.50 -1.53
C LEU A 555 16.79 22.07 -2.53
N ASP A 556 15.57 21.54 -2.49
CA ASP A 556 14.45 21.98 -3.34
C ASP A 556 14.11 23.46 -3.08
N GLU A 557 14.03 23.88 -1.81
CA GLU A 557 13.78 25.29 -1.44
C GLU A 557 14.91 26.23 -1.87
N ALA A 558 16.18 25.81 -1.75
CA ALA A 558 17.33 26.61 -2.16
C ALA A 558 17.44 26.75 -3.69
N ILE A 559 16.98 25.74 -4.43
CA ILE A 559 16.93 25.73 -5.89
C ILE A 559 15.74 26.57 -6.38
N GLU A 560 14.54 26.42 -5.80
CA GLU A 560 13.36 27.21 -6.14
C GLU A 560 13.58 28.71 -5.87
N LYS A 561 14.25 29.05 -4.76
CA LYS A 561 14.65 30.43 -4.44
C LYS A 561 15.68 30.99 -5.43
N SER A 562 16.55 30.13 -5.98
CA SER A 562 17.52 30.52 -7.02
C SER A 562 16.86 30.68 -8.39
N LEU A 563 15.79 29.93 -8.68
CA LEU A 563 14.98 30.06 -9.91
C LEU A 563 14.12 31.34 -9.87
N LYS A 564 13.44 31.64 -8.76
CA LYS A 564 12.65 32.87 -8.59
C LYS A 564 13.51 34.14 -8.69
N LYS A 565 14.73 34.13 -8.15
CA LYS A 565 15.71 35.22 -8.32
C LYS A 565 16.20 35.41 -9.75
N ALA A 566 16.07 34.40 -10.61
CA ALA A 566 16.49 34.45 -12.00
C ALA A 566 15.36 34.82 -12.97
N ASP A 567 14.12 34.95 -12.47
CA ASP A 567 12.91 35.40 -13.21
C ASP A 567 12.41 36.78 -12.74
N SER A 568 12.84 37.28 -11.57
CA SER A 568 12.39 38.58 -10.99
C SER A 568 13.28 39.77 -11.32
N ASN A 569 14.30 39.61 -12.17
CA ASN A 569 15.23 40.69 -12.54
C ASN A 569 14.90 41.32 -13.92
N ASP A 570 13.66 41.15 -14.39
CA ASP A 570 13.19 41.58 -15.73
C ASP A 570 12.18 42.74 -15.70
N ASN A 571 12.03 43.47 -14.59
CA ASN A 571 11.32 44.76 -14.58
C ASN A 571 11.94 45.65 -13.52
N ASP A 572 12.69 46.66 -13.97
CA ASP A 572 12.86 48.00 -13.39
C ASP A 572 14.26 48.50 -13.78
N GLU A 573 14.35 49.22 -14.90
CA GLU A 573 15.31 50.31 -15.14
C GLU A 573 15.14 50.86 -16.57
N GLU A 574 14.05 51.60 -16.82
CA GLU A 574 14.03 52.69 -17.83
C GLU A 574 12.97 53.73 -17.40
N GLU A 575 13.36 54.74 -16.62
CA GLU A 575 12.84 56.11 -16.69
C GLU A 575 13.80 57.07 -15.94
N GLU A 576 13.93 58.29 -16.48
CA GLU A 576 14.86 59.40 -16.16
C GLU A 576 16.24 59.32 -16.84
N GLU A 577 16.68 60.26 -17.68
CA GLU A 577 16.11 61.54 -18.13
C GLU A 577 16.86 61.97 -19.40
N GLU A 578 16.16 62.63 -20.33
CA GLU A 578 16.79 63.51 -21.31
C GLU A 578 17.52 64.65 -20.58
N GLY A 579 18.83 64.69 -20.85
CA GLY A 579 19.70 65.85 -20.93
C GLY A 579 20.71 65.61 -22.05
#